data_AF-A0A8B8CP08-F1
#
_entry.id   AF-A0A8B8CP08-F1
#
_cell.length_a   1.000
_cell.length_b   1.000
_cell.length_c   1.000
_cell.angle_alpha   90.00
_cell.angle_beta   90.00
_cell.angle_gamma   90.00
#
_symmetry.space_group_name_H-M   'P 1'
#
loop_
_entity.id
_entity.type
_entity.pdbx_description
1 polymer ?
#
loop_
_entity_poly.entity_id
_entity_poly.type
_entity_poly.pdbx_seq_one_letter_code
_entity_poly.pdbx_strand_id
1 'polypeptide(L)'
;MEPQQMETLLSKVSDVIDSKLASLEVKITKQQKQQHEQQMCKIQEVSDKTFVFKRKGNEAQFKFNNTVREKMVQANTHINDGDAESAFHSITEGIELIDNRQKLVKLADSSKNGWRTVQEYTQHELAENEEDEKRIFKAELRAERKMKEERVQKARIQRRARPYPTDPDKPAPERPNKPDGNKKPGTCYKCGYPGHWARDCSGEAQTKS
;
A
#
# COMPACT_ATOMS: atom_id res chain seq x y z
N MET A 1 -69.54 15.32 -40.65
CA MET A 1 -68.39 15.91 -39.93
C MET A 1 -67.84 16.98 -40.84
N GLU A 2 -67.78 18.24 -40.42
CA GLU A 2 -67.27 19.32 -41.27
C GLU A 2 -65.79 19.06 -41.63
N PRO A 3 -65.34 19.33 -42.87
CA PRO A 3 -63.96 19.11 -43.30
C PRO A 3 -62.91 19.73 -42.36
N GLN A 4 -63.23 20.92 -41.82
CA GLN A 4 -62.36 21.65 -40.88
C GLN A 4 -62.17 20.90 -39.54
N GLN A 5 -63.16 20.14 -39.10
CA GLN A 5 -63.06 19.34 -37.86
C GLN A 5 -62.14 18.13 -38.04
N MET A 6 -62.14 17.53 -39.23
CA MET A 6 -61.25 16.40 -39.56
C MET A 6 -59.79 16.86 -39.64
N GLU A 7 -59.53 18.01 -40.27
CA GLU A 7 -58.20 18.60 -40.37
C GLU A 7 -57.63 18.99 -39.00
N THR A 8 -58.47 19.57 -38.14
CA THR A 8 -58.11 19.88 -36.74
C THR A 8 -57.78 18.62 -35.93
N LEU A 9 -58.53 17.53 -36.14
CA LEU A 9 -58.27 16.25 -35.48
C LEU A 9 -56.95 15.64 -35.95
N LEU A 10 -56.67 15.66 -37.26
CA LEU A 10 -55.42 15.15 -37.83
C LEU A 10 -54.20 15.93 -37.31
N SER A 11 -54.29 17.26 -37.21
CA SER A 11 -53.24 18.09 -36.61
C SER A 11 -52.93 17.67 -35.18
N LYS A 12 -53.95 17.53 -34.32
CA LYS A 12 -53.77 17.13 -32.92
C LYS A 12 -53.15 15.75 -32.79
N VAL A 13 -53.49 14.83 -33.68
CA VAL A 13 -52.89 13.48 -33.71
C VAL A 13 -51.42 13.58 -34.12
N SER A 14 -51.06 14.41 -35.10
CA SER A 14 -49.67 14.67 -35.47
C SER A 14 -48.87 15.23 -34.28
N ASP A 15 -49.40 16.26 -33.61
CA ASP A 15 -48.73 16.88 -32.47
C ASP A 15 -48.48 15.88 -31.32
N VAL A 16 -49.44 14.99 -31.05
CA VAL A 16 -49.28 13.94 -30.05
C VAL A 16 -48.24 12.92 -30.49
N ILE A 17 -48.21 12.53 -31.76
CA ILE A 17 -47.20 11.61 -32.30
C ILE A 17 -45.82 12.24 -32.16
N ASP A 18 -45.63 13.47 -32.64
CA ASP A 18 -44.35 14.18 -32.60
C ASP A 18 -43.85 14.38 -31.16
N SER A 19 -44.75 14.78 -30.25
CA SER A 19 -44.44 14.92 -28.82
C SER A 19 -44.02 13.58 -28.18
N LYS A 20 -44.73 12.49 -28.48
CA LYS A 20 -44.39 11.16 -27.95
C LYS A 20 -43.12 10.62 -28.58
N LEU A 21 -42.87 10.87 -29.86
CA LEU A 21 -41.66 10.46 -30.56
C LEU A 21 -40.44 11.16 -29.98
N ALA A 22 -40.50 12.48 -29.78
CA ALA A 22 -39.44 13.25 -29.13
C ALA A 22 -39.19 12.77 -27.68
N SER A 23 -40.26 12.52 -26.91
CA SER A 23 -40.13 11.97 -25.56
C SER A 23 -39.49 10.58 -25.56
N LEU A 24 -39.82 9.74 -26.54
CA LEU A 24 -39.24 8.42 -26.70
C LEU A 24 -37.77 8.49 -27.08
N GLU A 25 -37.39 9.38 -28.00
CA GLU A 25 -36.00 9.59 -28.43
C GLU A 25 -35.11 10.02 -27.27
N VAL A 26 -35.58 10.98 -26.46
CA VAL A 26 -34.88 11.42 -25.24
C VAL A 26 -34.73 10.26 -24.25
N LYS A 27 -35.76 9.42 -24.09
CA LYS A 27 -35.68 8.25 -23.19
C LYS A 27 -34.72 7.18 -23.71
N ILE A 28 -34.75 6.88 -25.00
CA ILE A 28 -33.86 5.89 -25.64
C ILE A 28 -32.42 6.35 -25.52
N THR A 29 -32.11 7.59 -25.89
CA THR A 29 -30.74 8.14 -25.81
C THR A 29 -30.23 8.18 -24.38
N LYS A 30 -31.06 8.60 -23.41
CA LYS A 30 -30.72 8.57 -21.98
C LYS A 30 -30.45 7.14 -21.50
N GLN A 31 -31.31 6.18 -21.85
CA GLN A 31 -31.16 4.79 -21.46
C GLN A 31 -29.92 4.13 -22.09
N GLN A 32 -29.66 4.39 -23.37
CA GLN A 32 -28.46 3.92 -24.07
C GLN A 32 -27.19 4.49 -23.45
N LYS A 33 -27.16 5.79 -23.13
CA LYS A 33 -26.03 6.44 -22.45
C LYS A 33 -25.78 5.81 -21.09
N GLN A 34 -26.82 5.60 -20.28
CA GLN A 34 -26.71 4.94 -18.98
C GLN A 34 -26.20 3.50 -19.10
N GLN A 35 -26.70 2.72 -20.07
CA GLN A 35 -26.23 1.36 -20.31
C GLN A 35 -24.76 1.33 -20.74
N HIS A 36 -24.35 2.25 -21.62
CA HIS A 36 -22.97 2.38 -22.06
C HIS A 36 -22.03 2.75 -20.89
N GLU A 37 -22.39 3.75 -20.08
CA GLU A 37 -21.63 4.14 -18.89
C GLU A 37 -21.48 2.99 -17.90
N GLN A 38 -22.56 2.22 -17.65
CA GLN A 38 -22.52 1.05 -16.78
C GLN A 38 -21.62 -0.07 -17.33
N GLN A 39 -21.66 -0.33 -18.64
CA GLN A 39 -20.79 -1.32 -19.26
C GLN A 39 -19.32 -0.90 -19.20
N MET A 40 -19.02 0.37 -19.50
CA MET A 40 -17.66 0.91 -19.43
C MET A 40 -17.10 0.87 -18.00
N CYS A 41 -17.92 1.18 -16.99
CA CYS A 41 -17.53 1.06 -15.59
C CYS A 41 -17.16 -0.38 -15.21
N LYS A 42 -17.99 -1.37 -15.60
CA LYS A 42 -17.71 -2.80 -15.36
C LYS A 42 -16.44 -3.28 -16.06
N ILE A 43 -16.21 -2.85 -17.30
CA ILE A 43 -15.01 -3.19 -18.07
C ILE A 43 -13.75 -2.62 -17.38
N GLN A 44 -13.82 -1.37 -16.93
CA GLN A 44 -12.73 -0.73 -16.19
C GLN A 44 -12.45 -1.47 -14.88
N GLU A 45 -13.47 -1.81 -14.10
CA GLU A 45 -13.29 -2.56 -12.85
C GLU A 45 -12.63 -3.94 -13.06
N VAL A 46 -13.04 -4.68 -14.10
CA VAL A 46 -12.46 -5.99 -14.41
C VAL A 46 -11.01 -5.84 -14.88
N SER A 47 -10.72 -4.83 -15.71
CA SER A 47 -9.36 -4.49 -16.12
C SER A 47 -8.46 -4.15 -14.93
N ASP A 48 -8.94 -3.30 -14.02
CA ASP A 48 -8.17 -2.86 -12.85
C ASP A 48 -7.92 -4.02 -11.86
N LYS A 49 -8.85 -4.97 -11.75
CA LYS A 49 -8.68 -6.17 -10.92
C LYS A 49 -7.74 -7.21 -11.53
N THR A 50 -7.60 -7.25 -12.85
CA THR A 50 -6.73 -8.22 -13.54
C THR A 50 -5.29 -7.73 -13.69
N PHE A 51 -5.06 -6.42 -13.62
CA PHE A 51 -3.73 -5.85 -13.75
C PHE A 51 -2.91 -5.97 -12.46
N VAL A 52 -1.77 -6.69 -12.54
CA VAL A 52 -0.83 -6.83 -11.42
C VAL A 52 0.32 -5.85 -11.57
N PHE A 53 0.42 -4.89 -10.64
CA PHE A 53 1.50 -3.92 -10.62
C PHE A 53 2.84 -4.55 -10.23
N LYS A 54 3.87 -4.33 -11.05
CA LYS A 54 5.26 -4.78 -10.75
C LYS A 54 5.88 -4.06 -9.54
N ARG A 55 5.45 -2.82 -9.26
CA ARG A 55 6.00 -1.96 -8.20
C ARG A 55 4.88 -1.53 -7.28
N LYS A 56 5.00 -1.82 -5.98
CA LYS A 56 4.02 -1.43 -4.94
C LYS A 56 3.77 0.09 -4.88
N GLY A 57 4.79 0.90 -5.17
CA GLY A 57 4.64 2.36 -5.25
C GLY A 57 3.73 2.82 -6.40
N ASN A 58 3.83 2.17 -7.56
CA ASN A 58 2.99 2.48 -8.71
C ASN A 58 1.53 2.07 -8.46
N GLU A 59 1.33 0.92 -7.81
CA GLU A 59 -0.01 0.47 -7.38
C GLU A 59 -0.66 1.49 -6.42
N ALA A 60 0.09 1.95 -5.42
CA ALA A 60 -0.39 2.94 -4.47
C ALA A 60 -0.72 4.27 -5.16
N GLN A 61 0.11 4.73 -6.11
CA GLN A 61 -0.15 5.93 -6.87
C GLN A 61 -1.37 5.79 -7.78
N PHE A 62 -1.52 4.65 -8.44
CA PHE A 62 -2.68 4.37 -9.29
C PHE A 62 -3.98 4.39 -8.49
N LYS A 63 -4.01 3.69 -7.34
CA LYS A 63 -5.16 3.70 -6.42
C LYS A 63 -5.51 5.11 -5.96
N PHE A 64 -4.50 5.89 -5.56
CA PHE A 64 -4.70 7.29 -5.19
C PHE A 64 -5.28 8.13 -6.33
N ASN A 65 -4.73 8.02 -7.55
CA ASN A 65 -5.22 8.74 -8.71
C ASN A 65 -6.69 8.38 -9.02
N ASN A 66 -7.07 7.11 -8.87
CA ASN A 66 -8.46 6.68 -9.04
C ASN A 66 -9.38 7.31 -8.00
N THR A 67 -9.00 7.33 -6.71
CA THR A 67 -9.80 7.97 -5.66
C THR A 67 -9.99 9.47 -5.92
N VAL A 68 -8.95 10.20 -6.34
CA VAL A 68 -9.08 11.62 -6.72
C VAL A 68 -10.01 11.77 -7.93
N ARG A 69 -9.86 10.91 -8.95
CA ARG A 69 -10.73 10.92 -10.12
C ARG A 69 -12.19 10.67 -9.74
N GLU A 70 -12.47 9.74 -8.83
CA GLU A 70 -13.81 9.44 -8.34
C GLU A 70 -14.46 10.68 -7.71
N LYS A 71 -13.73 11.42 -6.86
CA LYS A 71 -14.21 12.68 -6.28
C LYS A 71 -14.53 13.74 -7.34
N MET A 72 -13.71 13.84 -8.40
CA MET A 72 -13.98 14.75 -9.52
C MET A 72 -15.20 14.32 -10.35
N VAL A 73 -15.40 13.01 -10.54
CA VAL A 73 -16.60 12.48 -11.22
C VAL A 73 -17.85 12.75 -10.39
N GLN A 74 -17.80 12.53 -9.07
CA GLN A 74 -18.89 12.87 -8.14
C GLN A 74 -19.24 14.36 -8.20
N ALA A 75 -18.25 15.24 -8.20
CA ALA A 75 -18.47 16.67 -8.36
C ALA A 75 -19.20 16.99 -9.67
N ASN A 76 -18.77 16.40 -10.78
CA ASN A 76 -19.43 16.58 -12.08
C ASN A 76 -20.88 16.07 -12.09
N THR A 77 -21.17 14.94 -11.43
CA THR A 77 -22.56 14.45 -11.34
C THR A 77 -23.42 15.40 -10.53
N HIS A 78 -22.93 15.87 -9.38
CA HIS A 78 -23.65 16.83 -8.54
C HIS A 78 -23.92 18.16 -9.26
N ILE A 79 -22.97 18.65 -10.07
CA ILE A 79 -23.17 19.84 -10.92
C ILE A 79 -24.30 19.62 -11.93
N ASN A 80 -24.34 18.46 -12.59
CA ASN A 80 -25.39 18.14 -13.56
C ASN A 80 -26.77 17.96 -12.91
N ASP A 81 -26.80 17.49 -11.66
CA ASP A 81 -28.01 17.32 -10.87
C ASP A 81 -28.50 18.65 -10.24
N GLY A 82 -27.71 19.73 -10.36
CA GLY A 82 -28.02 21.05 -9.80
C GLY A 82 -27.71 21.20 -8.31
N ASP A 83 -26.99 20.24 -7.72
CA ASP A 83 -26.56 20.25 -6.32
C ASP A 83 -25.15 20.83 -6.19
N ALA A 84 -25.09 22.15 -6.05
CA ALA A 84 -23.82 22.88 -5.95
C ALA A 84 -23.08 22.63 -4.63
N GLU A 85 -23.79 22.37 -3.53
CA GLU A 85 -23.21 22.13 -2.20
C GLU A 85 -22.41 20.82 -2.20
N SER A 86 -23.02 19.72 -2.65
CA SER A 86 -22.35 18.42 -2.70
C SER A 86 -21.22 18.40 -3.73
N ALA A 87 -21.35 19.16 -4.83
CA ALA A 87 -20.28 19.34 -5.79
C ALA A 87 -19.06 20.04 -5.16
N PHE A 88 -19.29 21.14 -4.44
CA PHE A 88 -18.24 21.86 -3.72
C PHE A 88 -17.56 20.99 -2.66
N HIS A 89 -18.35 20.21 -1.91
CA HIS A 89 -17.82 19.28 -0.92
C HIS A 89 -16.91 18.22 -1.57
N SER A 90 -17.35 17.60 -2.67
CA SER A 90 -16.56 16.60 -3.40
C SER A 90 -15.25 17.17 -3.95
N ILE A 91 -15.26 18.42 -4.43
CA ILE A 91 -14.04 19.12 -4.88
C ILE A 91 -13.11 19.37 -3.69
N THR A 92 -13.66 19.84 -2.57
CA THR A 92 -12.89 20.13 -1.35
C THR A 92 -12.19 18.87 -0.83
N GLU A 93 -12.90 17.76 -0.70
CA GLU A 93 -12.31 16.47 -0.33
C GLU A 93 -11.22 16.03 -1.33
N GLY A 94 -11.45 16.26 -2.64
CA GLY A 94 -10.45 16.01 -3.67
C GLY A 94 -9.16 16.81 -3.49
N ILE A 95 -9.28 18.08 -3.09
CA ILE A 95 -8.15 18.97 -2.79
C ILE A 95 -7.42 18.48 -1.52
N GLU A 96 -8.15 18.16 -0.45
CA GLU A 96 -7.56 17.63 0.79
C GLU A 96 -6.78 16.33 0.55
N LEU A 97 -7.29 15.44 -0.30
CA LEU A 97 -6.56 14.22 -0.71
C LEU A 97 -5.23 14.55 -1.40
N ILE A 98 -5.21 15.56 -2.27
CA ILE A 98 -4.00 16.02 -2.96
C ILE A 98 -3.01 16.63 -1.97
N ASP A 99 -3.45 17.49 -1.06
CA ASP A 99 -2.59 18.14 -0.07
C ASP A 99 -1.98 17.12 0.88
N ASN A 100 -2.80 16.19 1.38
CA ASN A 100 -2.33 15.06 2.17
C ASN A 100 -1.29 14.24 1.41
N ARG A 101 -1.52 13.96 0.12
CA ARG A 101 -0.55 13.24 -0.71
C ARG A 101 0.75 14.00 -0.88
N GLN A 102 0.70 15.32 -1.12
CA GLN A 102 1.89 16.17 -1.22
C GLN A 102 2.70 16.16 0.07
N LYS A 103 2.04 16.20 1.24
CA LYS A 103 2.69 16.03 2.55
C LYS A 103 3.41 14.69 2.65
N LEU A 104 2.76 13.59 2.25
CA LEU A 104 3.38 12.25 2.25
C LEU A 104 4.57 12.15 1.28
N VAL A 105 4.52 12.81 0.12
CA VAL A 105 5.65 12.89 -0.81
C VAL A 105 6.83 13.62 -0.17
N LYS A 106 6.59 14.78 0.45
CA LYS A 106 7.64 15.53 1.17
C LYS A 106 8.26 14.70 2.30
N LEU A 107 7.45 13.96 3.05
CA LEU A 107 7.92 13.02 4.09
C LEU A 107 8.74 11.87 3.50
N ALA A 108 8.33 11.32 2.34
CA ALA A 108 9.09 10.29 1.66
C ALA A 108 10.46 10.80 1.18
N ASP A 109 10.55 12.06 0.78
CA ASP A 109 11.80 12.67 0.32
C ASP A 109 12.75 12.99 1.48
N SER A 110 12.22 13.47 2.60
CA SER A 110 13.02 13.86 3.76
C SER A 110 13.43 12.70 4.67
N SER A 111 12.67 11.60 4.69
CA SER A 111 12.93 10.48 5.59
C SER A 111 13.97 9.48 5.06
N LYS A 112 14.81 8.94 5.95
CA LYS A 112 15.89 7.99 5.60
C LYS A 112 15.38 6.72 4.93
N ASN A 113 14.17 6.29 5.28
CA ASN A 113 13.53 5.08 4.76
C ASN A 113 12.43 5.35 3.71
N GLY A 114 12.26 6.61 3.31
CA GLY A 114 11.33 7.10 2.29
C GLY A 114 9.91 6.56 2.43
N TRP A 115 9.37 5.99 1.35
CA TRP A 115 7.99 5.47 1.30
C TRP A 115 7.67 4.39 2.36
N ARG A 116 8.68 3.75 2.98
CA ARG A 116 8.43 2.85 4.12
C ARG A 116 8.02 3.62 5.36
N THR A 117 8.66 4.77 5.63
CA THR A 117 8.27 5.66 6.72
C THR A 117 6.85 6.17 6.53
N VAL A 118 6.51 6.58 5.30
CA VAL A 118 5.15 6.99 4.95
C VAL A 118 4.12 5.89 5.23
N GLN A 119 4.43 4.65 4.86
CA GLN A 119 3.53 3.53 5.13
C GLN A 119 3.24 3.40 6.64
N GLU A 120 4.27 3.43 7.48
CA GLU A 120 4.13 3.35 8.94
C GLU A 120 3.45 4.60 9.53
N TYR A 121 3.64 5.77 8.90
CA TYR A 121 2.97 7.01 9.26
C TYR A 121 1.45 6.90 9.04
N THR A 122 1.02 6.48 7.84
CA THR A 122 -0.40 6.36 7.47
C THR A 122 -1.16 5.27 8.23
N GLN A 123 -0.49 4.22 8.71
CA GLN A 123 -1.14 3.09 9.40
C GLN A 123 -1.56 3.38 10.85
N HIS A 124 -1.11 4.49 11.45
CA HIS A 124 -1.37 4.79 12.85
C HIS A 124 -1.88 6.23 13.01
N GLU A 125 -3.18 6.37 13.30
CA GLU A 125 -3.85 7.62 13.64
C GLU A 125 -3.75 7.88 15.16
N LEU A 126 -2.95 8.87 15.55
CA LEU A 126 -3.01 9.53 16.85
C LEU A 126 -2.99 11.05 16.55
N ALA A 127 -3.75 11.83 17.33
CA ALA A 127 -4.33 13.13 16.98
C ALA A 127 -3.35 14.28 16.67
N GLU A 128 -3.87 15.35 16.07
CA GLU A 128 -3.11 16.44 15.48
C GLU A 128 -2.62 17.48 16.51
N ASN A 129 -1.51 18.15 16.13
CA ASN A 129 -1.07 19.51 16.51
C ASN A 129 0.33 19.54 17.15
N GLU A 130 0.65 18.66 18.11
CA GLU A 130 1.98 18.61 18.79
C GLU A 130 2.67 17.22 18.67
N GLU A 131 2.03 16.31 17.93
CA GLU A 131 2.44 14.91 17.79
C GLU A 131 3.04 14.56 16.43
N ASP A 132 2.98 15.44 15.42
CA ASP A 132 3.33 15.04 14.05
C ASP A 132 4.83 14.75 13.87
N GLU A 133 5.70 15.54 14.49
CA GLU A 133 7.15 15.24 14.54
C GLU A 133 7.43 13.94 15.30
N LYS A 134 6.75 13.74 16.45
CA LYS A 134 6.83 12.50 17.23
C LYS A 134 6.30 11.29 16.43
N ARG A 135 5.30 11.50 15.57
CA ARG A 135 4.72 10.49 14.67
C ARG A 135 5.71 10.13 13.57
N ILE A 136 6.34 11.12 12.94
CA ILE A 136 7.38 10.89 11.93
C ILE A 136 8.55 10.12 12.54
N PHE A 137 9.03 10.53 13.72
CA PHE A 137 10.11 9.84 14.43
C PHE A 137 9.73 8.38 14.77
N LYS A 138 8.52 8.15 15.31
CA LYS A 138 8.02 6.79 15.60
C LYS A 138 7.87 5.96 14.33
N ALA A 139 7.37 6.55 13.24
CA ALA A 139 7.22 5.88 11.95
C ALA A 139 8.59 5.50 11.35
N GLU A 140 9.57 6.38 11.45
CA GLU A 140 10.95 6.11 10.99
C GLU A 140 11.60 5.00 11.80
N LEU A 141 11.47 5.03 13.13
CA LEU A 141 11.98 3.97 14.01
C LEU A 141 11.33 2.61 13.71
N ARG A 142 10.00 2.59 13.45
CA ARG A 142 9.26 1.38 13.05
C ARG A 142 9.74 0.87 11.69
N ALA A 143 9.90 1.76 10.71
CA ALA A 143 10.39 1.41 9.38
C ALA A 143 11.82 0.84 9.43
N GLU A 144 12.70 1.42 10.24
CA GLU A 144 14.08 0.95 10.42
C GLU A 144 14.13 -0.42 11.12
N ARG A 145 13.32 -0.62 12.17
CA ARG A 145 13.20 -1.91 12.86
C ARG A 145 12.75 -3.01 11.90
N LYS A 146 11.69 -2.76 11.13
CA LYS A 146 11.14 -3.71 10.15
C LYS A 146 12.16 -4.09 9.09
N MET A 147 12.94 -3.11 8.61
CA MET A 147 14.03 -3.35 7.67
C MET A 147 15.14 -4.24 8.25
N LYS A 148 15.51 -4.00 9.51
CA LYS A 148 16.52 -4.81 10.20
C LYS A 148 16.03 -6.25 10.40
N GLU A 149 14.77 -6.42 10.80
CA GLU A 149 14.12 -7.71 10.98
C GLU A 149 14.01 -8.47 9.64
N GLU A 150 13.57 -7.82 8.56
CA GLU A 150 13.53 -8.40 7.22
C GLU A 150 14.92 -8.87 6.76
N ARG A 151 15.96 -8.07 7.02
CA ARG A 151 17.36 -8.43 6.68
C ARG A 151 17.82 -9.66 7.46
N VAL A 152 17.55 -9.71 8.77
CA VAL A 152 17.89 -10.85 9.62
C VAL A 152 17.10 -12.09 9.20
N GLN A 153 15.82 -11.94 8.88
CA GLN A 153 14.96 -13.04 8.46
C GLN A 153 15.42 -13.61 7.11
N LYS A 154 15.74 -12.75 6.13
CA LYS A 154 16.32 -13.19 4.85
C LYS A 154 17.66 -13.90 5.05
N ALA A 155 18.53 -13.39 5.93
CA ALA A 155 19.79 -14.06 6.26
C ALA A 155 19.57 -15.42 6.94
N ARG A 156 18.57 -15.56 7.83
CA ARG A 156 18.19 -16.84 8.43
C ARG A 156 17.69 -17.83 7.40
N ILE A 157 16.78 -17.42 6.52
CA ILE A 157 16.25 -18.26 5.44
C ILE A 157 17.38 -18.68 4.50
N GLN A 158 18.26 -17.76 4.12
CA GLN A 158 19.40 -18.05 3.26
C GLN A 158 20.37 -19.06 3.89
N ARG A 159 20.68 -18.91 5.19
CA ARG A 159 21.50 -19.88 5.93
C ARG A 159 20.81 -21.25 6.04
N ARG A 160 19.49 -21.30 6.21
CA ARG A 160 18.73 -22.55 6.23
C ARG A 160 18.71 -23.24 4.85
N ALA A 161 18.60 -22.45 3.78
CA ALA A 161 18.53 -22.94 2.41
C ALA A 161 19.89 -23.40 1.85
N ARG A 162 21.02 -22.97 2.44
CA ARG A 162 22.37 -23.40 2.08
C ARG A 162 23.17 -23.81 3.32
N PRO A 163 23.05 -25.07 3.77
CA PRO A 163 23.74 -25.57 4.97
C PRO A 163 25.28 -25.66 4.82
N TYR A 164 25.80 -25.73 3.59
CA TYR A 164 27.23 -25.87 3.31
C TYR A 164 27.77 -24.67 2.48
N PRO A 165 28.96 -24.14 2.79
CA PRO A 165 29.65 -23.14 1.95
C PRO A 165 29.93 -23.71 0.56
N THR A 166 29.58 -22.96 -0.50
CA THR A 166 29.69 -23.42 -1.89
C THR A 166 31.03 -23.10 -2.57
N ASP A 167 32.10 -22.85 -1.82
CA ASP A 167 33.44 -22.64 -2.39
C ASP A 167 34.50 -23.27 -1.49
N PRO A 168 35.10 -24.41 -1.88
CA PRO A 168 36.28 -24.98 -1.21
C PRO A 168 37.49 -24.04 -1.28
N ASP A 169 37.54 -23.17 -2.30
CA ASP A 169 38.68 -22.29 -2.60
C ASP A 169 38.49 -20.85 -2.08
N LYS A 170 37.39 -20.52 -1.40
CA LYS A 170 37.25 -19.21 -0.76
C LYS A 170 37.90 -19.23 0.62
N PRO A 171 38.91 -18.38 0.88
CA PRO A 171 39.42 -18.19 2.22
C PRO A 171 38.27 -17.75 3.13
N ALA A 172 38.16 -18.39 4.30
CA ALA A 172 37.20 -17.98 5.31
C ALA A 172 37.37 -16.47 5.59
N PRO A 173 36.27 -15.71 5.78
CA PRO A 173 36.40 -14.29 6.11
C PRO A 173 37.28 -14.16 7.34
N GLU A 174 38.41 -13.45 7.19
CA GLU A 174 39.32 -13.15 8.28
C GLU A 174 38.53 -12.45 9.38
N ARG A 175 38.30 -13.19 10.47
CA ARG A 175 37.83 -12.59 11.70
C ARG A 175 38.96 -11.68 12.17
N PRO A 176 38.67 -10.43 12.62
CA PRO A 176 39.71 -9.59 13.21
C PRO A 176 40.46 -10.41 14.27
N ASN A 177 41.77 -10.54 14.07
CA ASN A 177 42.67 -11.27 14.96
C ASN A 177 42.47 -10.75 16.38
N LYS A 178 41.71 -11.48 17.19
CA LYS A 178 41.85 -11.41 18.64
C LYS A 178 43.25 -11.93 18.94
N PRO A 179 44.04 -11.25 19.78
CA PRO A 179 45.37 -11.73 20.12
C PRO A 179 45.26 -13.17 20.63
N ASP A 180 46.16 -14.02 20.16
CA ASP A 180 46.26 -15.45 20.46
C ASP A 180 46.14 -15.73 21.95
N GLY A 181 44.89 -15.93 22.39
CA GLY A 181 44.54 -16.43 23.69
C GLY A 181 44.76 -17.94 23.72
N ASN A 182 45.99 -18.41 23.47
CA ASN A 182 46.38 -19.81 23.72
C ASN A 182 46.51 -20.12 25.23
N LYS A 183 45.75 -19.42 26.07
CA LYS A 183 45.53 -19.80 27.47
C LYS A 183 44.30 -20.69 27.49
N LYS A 184 44.50 -22.00 27.44
CA LYS A 184 43.47 -22.99 27.76
C LYS A 184 42.75 -22.51 29.04
N PRO A 185 41.41 -22.38 29.04
CA PRO A 185 40.72 -21.68 30.11
C PRO A 185 40.59 -22.59 31.32
N GLY A 186 40.99 -22.08 32.48
CA GLY A 186 40.64 -22.61 33.80
C GLY A 186 41.25 -23.96 34.18
N THR A 187 41.19 -24.24 35.47
CA THR A 187 41.39 -25.57 36.04
C THR A 187 40.16 -26.42 35.76
N CYS A 188 40.36 -27.70 35.42
CA CYS A 188 39.28 -28.66 35.22
C CYS A 188 38.41 -28.75 36.47
N TYR A 189 37.09 -28.55 36.33
CA TYR A 189 36.17 -28.61 37.46
C TYR A 189 36.04 -30.01 38.10
N LYS A 190 36.51 -31.06 37.42
CA LYS A 190 36.44 -32.45 37.90
C LYS A 190 37.65 -32.84 38.74
N CYS A 191 38.86 -32.49 38.31
CA CYS A 191 40.12 -32.87 38.98
C CYS A 191 40.94 -31.68 39.51
N GLY A 192 40.55 -30.45 39.21
CA GLY A 192 41.24 -29.24 39.63
C GLY A 192 42.52 -28.90 38.85
N TYR A 193 42.94 -29.72 37.87
CA TYR A 193 44.17 -29.47 37.10
C TYR A 193 43.92 -28.64 35.83
N PRO A 194 44.81 -27.68 35.49
CA PRO A 194 44.68 -26.87 34.28
C PRO A 194 45.02 -27.67 33.01
N GLY A 195 44.65 -27.13 31.85
CA GLY A 195 45.08 -27.65 30.55
C GLY A 195 44.11 -28.59 29.84
N HIS A 196 42.94 -28.86 30.44
CA HIS A 196 41.80 -29.57 29.84
C HIS A 196 40.48 -29.16 30.49
N TRP A 197 39.34 -29.42 29.85
CA TRP A 197 38.01 -29.19 30.42
C TRP A 197 37.48 -30.45 31.10
N ALA A 198 36.48 -30.32 31.98
CA ALA A 198 35.89 -31.46 32.69
C ALA A 198 35.36 -32.58 31.77
N ARG A 199 35.01 -32.25 30.52
CA ARG A 199 34.59 -33.20 29.49
C ARG A 199 35.72 -34.09 28.98
N ASP A 200 36.94 -33.59 28.95
CA ASP A 200 38.13 -34.29 28.44
C ASP A 200 38.96 -34.87 29.59
N CYS A 201 38.39 -34.95 30.79
CA CYS A 201 39.10 -35.37 31.99
C CYS A 201 39.14 -36.90 32.10
N SER A 202 40.34 -37.48 32.02
CA SER A 202 40.59 -38.92 32.14
C SER A 202 40.66 -39.42 33.60
N GLY A 203 40.46 -38.55 34.59
CA GLY A 203 40.54 -38.90 36.03
C GLY A 203 39.17 -38.98 36.72
N GLU A 204 39.15 -39.66 37.87
CA GLU A 204 38.02 -39.64 38.81
C GLU A 204 38.02 -38.36 39.65
N ALA A 205 36.84 -37.87 40.03
CA ALA A 205 36.68 -36.58 40.69
C ALA A 205 37.31 -36.58 42.09
N GLN A 206 38.22 -35.66 42.37
CA GLN A 206 38.78 -35.51 43.72
C GLN A 206 37.86 -34.59 44.54
N THR A 207 37.27 -35.14 45.60
CA THR A 207 36.53 -34.37 46.59
C THR A 207 37.50 -33.47 47.34
N LYS A 208 37.36 -32.15 47.19
CA LYS A 208 38.08 -31.18 48.01
C LYS A 208 37.59 -31.29 49.46
N SER A 209 38.48 -31.64 50.39
CA SER A 209 38.29 -31.45 51.84
C SER A 209 38.40 -29.98 52.22
#